data_AF-A0A1R4INF2-F1
#
_entry.id   AF-A0A1R4INF2-F1
#
_cell.length_a   1.000
_cell.length_b   1.000
_cell.length_c   1.000
_cell.angle_alpha   90.00
_cell.angle_beta   90.00
_cell.angle_gamma   90.00
#
_symmetry.space_group_name_H-M   'P 1'
#
loop_
_entity.id
_entity.type
_entity.pdbx_description
1 polymer ?
#
loop_
_entity_poly.entity_id
_entity_poly.type
_entity_poly.pdbx_seq_one_letter_code
_entity_poly.pdbx_strand_id
1 'polypeptide(L)'
;MKHLGPVEFIARPWDVAGITDRDLRLEVWEWLERCVDWLNTEYSWQLGDIVPSCWPRHPHLVHELGTVFDQLRRAGLAATSDLLAEWHRYTLPAFQNRMRETLRTSCDAGHRPCAGTARIGAARQDATVRAGLFDRDVEHLEPDDEDLATTRFALVDGHIVDTSSGEVLT
;
A
#
# COMPACT_ATOMS: atom_id res chain seq x y z
N MET A 1 -8.21 -2.83 29.89
CA MET A 1 -8.24 -2.53 28.44
C MET A 1 -6.81 -2.22 28.02
N LYS A 2 -6.18 -3.04 27.16
CA LYS A 2 -4.82 -2.80 26.69
C LYS A 2 -4.91 -1.74 25.58
N HIS A 3 -4.52 -0.51 25.88
CA HIS A 3 -4.52 0.57 24.88
C HIS A 3 -3.38 0.31 23.88
N LEU A 4 -3.71 0.29 22.58
CA LEU A 4 -2.76 0.03 21.49
C LEU A 4 -1.95 1.27 21.08
N GLY A 5 -2.12 2.38 21.80
CA GLY A 5 -1.53 3.68 21.45
C GLY A 5 -2.36 4.44 20.41
N PRO A 6 -1.83 5.57 19.92
CA PRO A 6 -2.45 6.36 18.85
C PRO A 6 -2.55 5.57 17.54
N VAL A 7 -3.59 5.83 16.74
CA VAL A 7 -3.94 5.06 15.54
C VAL A 7 -2.84 5.10 14.48
N GLU A 8 -2.12 6.21 14.40
CA GLU A 8 -0.97 6.43 13.53
C GLU A 8 0.22 5.51 13.83
N PHE A 9 0.30 4.93 15.03
CA PHE A 9 1.34 3.97 15.43
C PHE A 9 0.90 2.51 15.36
N ILE A 10 -0.34 2.25 14.92
CA ILE A 10 -0.82 0.88 14.72
C ILE A 10 -0.16 0.32 13.46
N ALA A 11 0.61 -0.76 13.62
CA ALA A 11 1.26 -1.43 12.51
C ALA A 11 0.22 -1.90 11.48
N ARG A 12 0.46 -1.53 10.22
CA ARG A 12 -0.37 -1.91 9.07
C ARG A 12 0.29 -3.10 8.38
N PRO A 13 -0.35 -4.28 8.35
CA PRO A 13 0.25 -5.46 7.70
C PRO A 13 0.56 -5.25 6.22
N TRP A 14 -0.12 -4.32 5.55
CA TRP A 14 0.13 -3.91 4.16
C TRP A 14 1.26 -2.88 4.00
N ASP A 15 1.86 -2.39 5.08
CA ASP A 15 3.04 -1.52 5.06
C ASP A 15 4.13 -2.07 6.00
N VAL A 16 4.64 -3.25 5.65
CA VAL A 16 5.71 -3.93 6.40
C VAL A 16 6.97 -3.07 6.50
N ALA A 17 7.23 -2.21 5.51
CA ALA A 17 8.39 -1.33 5.49
C ALA A 17 8.28 -0.20 6.53
N GLY A 18 7.07 0.30 6.77
CA GLY A 18 6.76 1.30 7.79
C GLY A 18 6.79 0.79 9.24
N ILE A 19 6.83 -0.53 9.45
CA ILE A 19 6.93 -1.11 10.81
C ILE A 19 8.36 -0.94 11.32
N THR A 20 8.52 -0.07 12.33
CA THR A 20 9.82 0.23 12.96
C THR A 20 10.19 -0.75 14.08
N ASP A 21 9.20 -1.33 14.76
CA ASP A 21 9.42 -2.37 15.76
C ASP A 21 9.90 -3.66 15.07
N ARG A 22 11.09 -4.13 15.46
CA ARG A 22 11.76 -5.26 14.82
C ARG A 22 11.01 -6.58 15.03
N ASP A 23 10.51 -6.82 16.23
CA ASP A 23 9.89 -8.09 16.59
C ASP A 23 8.50 -8.16 15.94
N LEU A 24 7.74 -7.07 16.00
CA LEU A 24 6.46 -6.95 15.30
C LEU A 24 6.61 -7.10 13.78
N ARG A 25 7.64 -6.50 13.19
CA ARG A 25 7.91 -6.65 11.75
C ARG A 25 8.20 -8.10 11.38
N LEU A 26 8.92 -8.83 12.23
CA LEU A 26 9.18 -10.25 12.02
C LEU A 26 7.89 -11.08 12.13
N GLU A 27 7.04 -10.81 13.12
CA GLU A 27 5.74 -11.47 13.27
C GLU A 27 4.85 -11.27 12.03
N VAL A 28 4.86 -10.06 11.44
CA VAL A 28 4.11 -9.77 10.20
C VAL A 28 4.69 -10.55 9.01
N TRP A 29 6.02 -10.67 8.89
CA TRP A 29 6.63 -11.50 7.86
C TRP A 29 6.22 -12.97 7.98
N GLU A 30 6.25 -13.53 9.19
CA GLU A 30 5.83 -14.92 9.43
C GLU A 30 4.34 -15.12 9.17
N TRP A 31 3.51 -14.13 9.49
CA TRP A 31 2.09 -14.15 9.17
C TRP A 31 1.86 -14.15 7.66
N LEU A 32 2.54 -13.27 6.91
CA LEU A 32 2.45 -13.24 5.45
C LEU A 32 2.91 -14.56 4.82
N GLU A 33 4.00 -15.17 5.31
CA GLU A 33 4.48 -16.47 4.82
C GLU A 33 3.40 -17.55 4.96
N ARG A 34 2.76 -17.65 6.13
CA ARG A 34 1.65 -18.60 6.35
C ARG A 34 0.46 -18.32 5.43
N CYS A 35 0.14 -17.06 5.19
CA CYS A 35 -0.94 -16.67 4.30
C CYS A 35 -0.64 -17.01 2.84
N VAL A 36 0.59 -16.80 2.38
CA VAL A 36 1.05 -17.17 1.04
C VAL A 36 1.00 -18.69 0.85
N ASP A 37 1.47 -19.47 1.83
CA ASP A 37 1.39 -20.93 1.80
C ASP A 37 -0.07 -21.42 1.70
N TRP A 38 -0.97 -20.84 2.49
CA TRP A 38 -2.41 -21.13 2.42
C TRP A 38 -3.00 -20.76 1.05
N LEU A 39 -2.68 -19.59 0.51
CA LEU A 39 -3.22 -19.16 -0.78
C LEU A 39 -2.75 -20.06 -1.93
N ASN A 40 -1.46 -20.43 -1.92
CA ASN A 40 -0.89 -21.34 -2.88
C ASN A 40 -1.51 -22.74 -2.78
N THR A 41 -1.82 -23.20 -1.57
CA THR A 41 -2.45 -24.51 -1.34
C THR A 41 -3.92 -24.54 -1.76
N GLU A 42 -4.69 -23.50 -1.46
CA GLU A 42 -6.16 -23.52 -1.61
C GLU A 42 -6.65 -22.92 -2.94
N TYR A 43 -5.93 -21.94 -3.51
CA TYR A 43 -6.41 -21.14 -4.65
C TYR A 43 -5.54 -21.21 -5.90
N SER A 44 -4.39 -21.92 -5.88
CA SER A 44 -3.52 -22.01 -7.05
C SER A 44 -3.73 -23.30 -7.83
N TRP A 45 -4.72 -23.27 -8.72
CA TRP A 45 -5.00 -24.38 -9.65
C TRP A 45 -4.19 -24.26 -10.96
N GLN A 46 -3.69 -23.07 -11.27
CA GLN A 46 -2.82 -22.80 -12.42
C GLN A 46 -1.46 -22.30 -11.95
N LEU A 47 -0.39 -22.66 -12.67
CA LEU A 47 0.98 -22.24 -12.33
C LEU A 47 1.13 -20.71 -12.28
N GLY A 48 0.34 -19.98 -13.08
CA GLY A 48 0.36 -18.51 -13.09
C GLY A 48 -0.34 -17.85 -11.91
N ASP A 49 -1.03 -18.63 -11.07
CA ASP A 49 -1.73 -18.14 -9.87
C ASP A 49 -0.94 -18.42 -8.59
N ILE A 50 0.16 -19.19 -8.70
CA ILE A 50 1.08 -19.47 -7.60
C ILE A 50 1.88 -18.21 -7.31
N VAL A 51 1.80 -17.73 -6.07
CA VAL A 51 2.69 -16.70 -5.54
C VAL A 51 4.12 -17.27 -5.52
N PRO A 52 5.08 -16.65 -6.22
CA PRO A 52 6.42 -17.22 -6.35
C PRO A 52 7.19 -17.11 -5.03
N SER A 53 8.11 -18.05 -4.78
CA SER A 53 8.94 -18.07 -3.55
C SER A 53 9.78 -16.81 -3.36
N CYS A 54 10.00 -16.04 -4.42
CA CYS A 54 10.70 -14.79 -4.38
C CYS A 54 9.85 -13.57 -4.00
N TRP A 55 8.58 -13.78 -3.64
CA TRP A 55 7.64 -12.71 -3.27
C TRP A 55 8.19 -11.66 -2.29
N PRO A 56 9.04 -11.97 -1.28
CA PRO A 56 9.57 -10.95 -0.37
C PRO A 56 10.49 -9.93 -1.06
N ARG A 57 11.02 -10.26 -2.24
CA ARG A 57 11.89 -9.40 -3.04
C ARG A 57 11.11 -8.42 -3.93
N HIS A 58 9.78 -8.48 -3.90
CA HIS A 58 8.89 -7.64 -4.69
C HIS A 58 8.08 -6.73 -3.75
N PRO A 59 8.56 -5.51 -3.41
CA PRO A 59 7.89 -4.64 -2.45
C PRO A 59 6.42 -4.39 -2.77
N HIS A 60 6.08 -4.14 -4.05
CA HIS A 60 4.69 -3.97 -4.50
C HIS A 60 3.83 -5.21 -4.19
N LEU A 61 4.38 -6.42 -4.36
CA LEU A 61 3.67 -7.65 -4.08
C LEU A 61 3.44 -7.84 -2.58
N VAL A 62 4.42 -7.48 -1.74
CA VAL A 62 4.28 -7.51 -0.27
C VAL A 62 3.13 -6.60 0.17
N HIS A 63 3.03 -5.38 -0.39
CA HIS A 63 1.94 -4.44 -0.11
C HIS A 63 0.58 -5.00 -0.54
N GLU A 64 0.51 -5.60 -1.73
CA GLU A 64 -0.72 -6.23 -2.22
C GLU A 64 -1.14 -7.43 -1.38
N LEU A 65 -0.22 -8.34 -1.04
CA LEU A 65 -0.49 -9.51 -0.19
C LEU A 65 -1.03 -9.08 1.18
N GLY A 66 -0.38 -8.10 1.82
CA GLY A 66 -0.86 -7.59 3.11
C GLY A 66 -2.27 -6.99 3.03
N THR A 67 -2.61 -6.34 1.91
CA THR A 67 -3.96 -5.79 1.68
C THR A 67 -4.99 -6.91 1.49
N VAL A 68 -4.70 -7.86 0.61
CA VAL A 68 -5.58 -8.99 0.28
C VAL A 68 -5.88 -9.83 1.52
N PHE A 69 -4.87 -10.11 2.35
CA PHE A 69 -5.05 -10.92 3.55
C PHE A 69 -5.66 -10.15 4.73
N ASP A 70 -5.45 -8.84 4.86
CA ASP A 70 -6.23 -8.06 5.81
C ASP A 70 -7.71 -8.05 5.43
N GLN A 71 -8.04 -7.85 4.14
CA GLN A 71 -9.42 -7.92 3.67
C GLN A 71 -10.04 -9.30 3.93
N LEU A 72 -9.30 -10.38 3.68
CA LEU A 72 -9.76 -11.74 3.99
C LEU A 72 -10.01 -11.93 5.49
N ARG A 73 -9.09 -11.46 6.34
CA ARG A 73 -9.25 -11.51 7.80
C ARG A 73 -10.49 -10.74 8.25
N ARG A 74 -10.72 -9.54 7.71
CA ARG A 74 -11.91 -8.71 8.03
C ARG A 74 -13.19 -9.38 7.54
N ALA A 75 -13.17 -10.00 6.37
CA ALA A 75 -14.30 -10.80 5.86
C ALA A 75 -14.61 -12.00 6.76
N GLY A 76 -13.58 -12.68 7.28
CA GLY A 76 -13.76 -13.80 8.22
C GLY A 76 -14.30 -13.40 9.61
N LEU A 77 -14.18 -12.12 9.97
CA LEU A 77 -14.75 -11.56 11.22
C LEU A 77 -16.15 -10.94 11.01
N ALA A 78 -16.61 -10.84 9.77
CA ALA A 78 -17.89 -10.22 9.45
C ALA A 78 -19.07 -11.09 9.92
N ALA A 79 -20.18 -10.45 10.27
CA ALA A 79 -21.40 -11.15 10.67
C ALA A 79 -22.13 -11.81 9.49
N THR A 80 -21.85 -11.36 8.25
CA THR A 80 -22.47 -11.86 7.02
C THR A 80 -21.41 -12.30 6.01
N SER A 81 -21.81 -13.14 5.05
CA SER A 81 -20.93 -13.67 4.01
C SER A 81 -20.57 -12.68 2.91
N ASP A 82 -21.15 -11.48 2.91
CA ASP A 82 -21.07 -10.54 1.78
C ASP A 82 -19.62 -10.12 1.50
N LEU A 83 -18.86 -9.78 2.54
CA LEU A 83 -17.46 -9.39 2.41
C LEU A 83 -16.59 -10.53 1.89
N LEU A 84 -16.88 -11.78 2.29
CA LEU A 84 -16.14 -12.94 1.79
C LEU A 84 -16.48 -13.23 0.33
N ALA A 85 -17.77 -13.12 -0.04
CA ALA A 85 -18.21 -13.26 -1.42
C ALA A 85 -17.61 -12.19 -2.34
N GLU A 86 -17.51 -10.94 -1.85
CA GLU A 86 -16.85 -9.84 -2.56
C GLU A 86 -15.34 -10.09 -2.72
N TRP A 87 -14.70 -10.60 -1.66
CA TRP A 87 -13.29 -10.96 -1.71
C TRP A 87 -13.00 -12.02 -2.78
N HIS A 88 -13.80 -13.09 -2.84
CA HIS A 88 -13.69 -14.13 -3.87
C HIS A 88 -14.01 -13.61 -5.27
N ARG A 89 -14.98 -12.70 -5.41
CA ARG A 89 -15.44 -12.22 -6.72
C ARG A 89 -14.51 -11.19 -7.33
N TYR A 90 -13.92 -10.30 -6.51
CA TYR A 90 -13.20 -9.14 -7.01
C TYR A 90 -11.77 -9.06 -6.50
N THR A 91 -11.55 -9.22 -5.19
CA THR A 91 -10.22 -8.97 -4.60
C THR A 91 -9.20 -10.00 -5.07
N LEU A 92 -9.50 -11.29 -4.87
CA LEU A 92 -8.58 -12.36 -5.21
C LEU A 92 -8.30 -12.43 -6.72
N PRO A 93 -9.31 -12.43 -7.62
CA PRO A 93 -9.05 -12.48 -9.05
C PRO A 93 -8.26 -11.27 -9.56
N ALA A 94 -8.54 -10.07 -9.05
CA ALA A 94 -7.81 -8.86 -9.45
C ALA A 94 -6.34 -8.92 -9.01
N PHE A 95 -6.07 -9.42 -7.81
CA PHE A 95 -4.70 -9.67 -7.33
C PHE A 95 -3.96 -10.67 -8.22
N GLN A 96 -4.54 -11.84 -8.48
CA GLN A 96 -3.92 -12.89 -9.31
C GLN A 96 -3.61 -12.38 -10.73
N ASN A 97 -4.53 -11.61 -11.33
CA ASN A 97 -4.30 -11.01 -12.64
C ASN A 97 -3.13 -10.02 -12.63
N ARG A 98 -3.08 -9.08 -11.68
CA ARG A 98 -1.97 -8.12 -11.57
C ARG A 98 -0.63 -8.79 -11.31
N MET A 99 -0.62 -9.80 -10.44
CA MET A 99 0.57 -10.60 -10.14
C MET A 99 1.08 -11.27 -11.42
N ARG A 100 0.20 -11.95 -12.15
CA ARG A 100 0.54 -12.66 -13.39
C ARG A 100 1.06 -11.71 -14.47
N GLU A 101 0.46 -10.53 -14.61
CA GLU A 101 0.88 -9.51 -15.57
C GLU A 101 2.24 -8.91 -15.22
N THR A 102 2.50 -8.67 -13.93
CA THR A 102 3.71 -7.98 -13.46
C THR A 102 4.93 -8.90 -13.39
N LEU A 103 4.75 -10.16 -12.96
CA LEU A 103 5.87 -11.06 -12.67
C LEU A 103 6.29 -11.95 -13.84
N ARG A 104 5.45 -12.08 -14.89
CA ARG A 104 5.54 -13.06 -15.99
C ARG A 104 6.90 -13.21 -16.70
N THR A 105 7.79 -12.24 -16.57
CA THR A 105 9.08 -12.20 -17.31
C THR A 105 10.29 -11.90 -16.42
N SER A 106 10.07 -11.57 -15.15
CA SER A 106 11.12 -10.98 -14.31
C SER A 106 11.78 -11.98 -13.35
N CYS A 107 11.15 -13.13 -13.10
CA CYS A 107 11.61 -14.10 -12.10
C CYS A 107 12.39 -15.30 -12.69
N ASP A 108 12.01 -15.77 -13.88
CA ASP A 108 12.50 -17.06 -14.43
C ASP A 108 13.97 -17.08 -14.87
N ALA A 109 14.52 -15.94 -15.29
CA ALA A 109 15.87 -15.84 -15.84
C ALA A 109 16.88 -15.20 -14.87
N GLY A 110 16.60 -15.32 -13.57
CA GLY A 110 17.29 -14.64 -12.48
C GLY A 110 16.67 -13.28 -12.17
N HIS A 111 16.63 -12.93 -10.89
CA HIS A 111 16.11 -11.64 -10.43
C HIS A 111 16.92 -10.48 -10.99
N ARG A 112 16.41 -9.90 -12.07
CA ARG A 112 16.92 -8.65 -12.59
C ARG A 112 16.30 -7.49 -11.81
N PRO A 113 17.06 -6.39 -11.58
CA PRO A 113 16.47 -5.13 -11.17
C PRO A 113 15.32 -4.76 -12.11
N CYS A 114 14.31 -4.03 -11.63
CA CYS A 114 13.18 -3.68 -12.46
C CYS A 114 13.67 -2.98 -13.74
N ALA A 115 13.08 -3.28 -14.89
CA ALA A 115 13.50 -2.69 -16.17
C ALA A 115 13.46 -1.15 -16.15
N GLY A 116 12.61 -0.58 -15.30
CA GLY A 116 12.52 0.87 -15.07
C GLY A 116 13.63 1.46 -14.22
N THR A 117 14.53 0.68 -13.61
CA THR A 117 15.52 1.18 -12.61
C THR A 117 16.33 2.37 -13.12
N ALA A 118 16.82 2.30 -14.37
CA ALA A 118 17.57 3.40 -14.98
C ALA A 118 16.70 4.65 -15.18
N ARG A 119 15.46 4.48 -15.65
CA ARG A 119 14.50 5.60 -15.83
C ARG A 119 14.04 6.19 -14.51
N ILE A 120 13.85 5.36 -13.48
CA ILE A 120 13.53 5.81 -12.12
C ILE A 120 14.71 6.59 -11.53
N GLY A 121 15.94 6.13 -11.75
CA GLY A 121 17.16 6.85 -11.37
C GLY A 121 17.23 8.24 -12.02
N ALA A 122 17.04 8.32 -13.34
CA ALA A 122 16.97 9.59 -14.06
C ALA A 122 15.84 10.48 -13.55
N ALA A 123 14.63 9.93 -13.40
CA ALA A 123 13.49 10.68 -12.87
C ALA A 123 13.73 11.22 -11.45
N ARG A 124 14.48 10.50 -10.61
CA ARG A 124 14.90 10.98 -9.28
C ARG A 124 15.91 12.12 -9.38
N GLN A 125 16.85 12.06 -10.32
CA GLN A 125 17.80 13.15 -10.57
C GLN A 125 17.10 14.41 -11.10
N ASP A 126 16.08 14.23 -11.93
CA ASP A 126 15.22 15.30 -12.44
C ASP A 126 14.27 15.90 -11.37
N ALA A 127 14.28 15.37 -10.13
CA ALA A 127 13.45 15.90 -9.06
C ALA A 127 13.74 17.38 -8.76
N THR A 128 15.00 17.80 -8.86
CA THR A 128 15.40 19.21 -8.68
C THR A 128 14.85 20.10 -9.79
N VAL A 129 14.80 19.60 -11.02
CA VAL A 129 14.21 20.34 -12.16
C VAL A 129 12.70 20.49 -11.96
N ARG A 130 12.03 19.45 -11.49
CA ARG A 130 10.60 19.52 -11.15
C ARG A 130 10.34 20.46 -9.97
N ALA A 131 11.18 20.46 -8.94
CA ALA A 131 11.07 21.42 -7.84
C ALA A 131 11.10 22.86 -8.34
N GLY A 132 12.06 23.22 -9.20
CA GLY A 132 12.10 24.56 -9.81
C GLY A 132 10.99 24.84 -10.85
N LEU A 133 10.27 23.83 -11.33
CA LEU A 133 9.02 24.03 -12.08
C LEU A 133 7.86 24.32 -11.12
N PHE A 134 7.80 23.64 -9.97
CA PHE A 134 6.80 23.89 -8.93
C PHE A 134 6.96 25.29 -8.34
N ASP A 135 8.19 25.69 -8.02
CA ASP A 135 8.48 27.03 -7.49
C ASP A 135 8.03 28.11 -8.48
N ARG A 136 8.33 27.94 -9.77
CA ARG A 136 7.87 28.86 -10.82
C ARG A 136 6.37 28.87 -10.99
N ASP A 137 5.70 27.74 -10.88
CA ASP A 137 4.23 27.67 -10.94
C ASP A 137 3.61 28.49 -9.79
N VAL A 138 4.17 28.36 -8.58
CA VAL A 138 3.76 29.12 -7.39
C VAL A 138 4.06 30.62 -7.53
N GLU A 139 5.19 31.01 -8.13
CA GLU A 139 5.58 32.42 -8.33
C GLU A 139 4.57 33.23 -9.16
N HIS A 140 3.72 32.59 -9.97
CA HIS A 140 2.70 33.28 -10.76
C HIS A 140 1.39 33.53 -9.99
N LEU A 141 1.26 32.99 -8.78
CA LEU A 141 0.11 33.19 -7.92
C LEU A 141 0.35 34.46 -7.09
N GLU A 142 -0.61 35.40 -7.09
CA GLU A 142 -0.55 36.51 -6.15
C GLU A 142 -0.68 35.97 -4.73
N PRO A 143 0.14 36.43 -3.77
CA PRO A 143 0.02 35.97 -2.39
C PRO A 143 -1.34 36.40 -1.84
N ASP A 144 -2.13 35.44 -1.36
CA ASP A 144 -3.26 35.76 -0.50
C ASP A 144 -2.72 36.50 0.74
N ASP A 145 -3.25 37.69 1.04
CA ASP A 145 -2.87 38.54 2.19
C ASP A 145 -3.13 37.89 3.57
N GLU A 146 -3.63 36.65 3.61
CA GLU A 146 -3.88 35.91 4.86
C GLU A 146 -2.67 35.05 5.25
N ASP A 147 -1.91 35.63 6.17
CA ASP A 147 -0.84 35.02 6.97
C ASP A 147 -1.37 33.77 7.69
N LEU A 148 -1.14 32.57 7.14
CA LEU A 148 -1.52 31.31 7.78
C LEU A 148 -0.41 30.27 7.70
N ALA A 149 0.38 30.26 8.77
CA ALA A 149 1.51 29.38 9.09
C ALA A 149 1.09 27.94 9.49
N THR A 150 0.08 27.38 8.85
CA THR A 150 -0.38 26.01 9.15
C THR A 150 -0.38 25.20 7.87
N THR A 151 0.15 23.98 7.91
CA THR A 151 0.13 23.03 6.79
C THR A 151 -1.30 22.92 6.24
N ARG A 152 -1.57 23.53 5.08
CA ARG A 152 -2.93 23.67 4.49
C ARG A 152 -3.47 22.36 3.89
N PHE A 153 -2.73 21.26 3.99
CA PHE A 153 -3.16 19.94 3.51
C PHE A 153 -3.46 19.02 4.70
N ALA A 154 -4.75 18.77 4.93
CA ALA A 154 -5.24 17.72 5.82
C ALA A 154 -5.93 16.64 4.98
N LEU A 155 -5.42 15.41 5.04
CA LEU A 155 -6.13 14.26 4.51
C LEU A 155 -7.18 13.86 5.54
N VAL A 156 -8.44 14.26 5.32
CA VAL A 156 -9.53 13.91 6.24
C VAL A 156 -10.24 12.67 5.70
N ASP A 157 -10.36 11.65 6.55
CA ASP A 157 -11.14 10.43 6.33
C ASP A 157 -12.65 10.74 6.24
N GLY A 158 -13.08 11.43 5.18
CA GLY A 158 -14.48 11.54 4.77
C GLY A 158 -15.32 12.67 5.39
N HIS A 159 -14.75 13.59 6.17
CA HIS A 159 -15.47 14.74 6.71
C HIS A 159 -14.87 16.07 6.24
N ILE A 160 -15.72 17.08 5.98
CA ILE A 160 -15.26 18.42 5.63
C ILE A 160 -15.03 19.18 6.94
N VAL A 161 -13.78 19.54 7.20
CA VAL A 161 -13.39 20.37 8.35
C VAL A 161 -13.13 21.77 7.85
N ASP A 162 -13.80 22.75 8.46
CA ASP A 162 -13.48 24.15 8.24
C ASP A 162 -12.16 24.47 8.94
N THR A 163 -11.13 24.77 8.16
CA THR A 163 -9.76 25.01 8.63
C THR A 163 -9.57 26.37 9.29
N SER A 164 -10.58 27.25 9.26
CA SER A 164 -10.57 28.54 9.95
C SER A 164 -11.21 28.48 11.35
N SER A 165 -12.23 27.63 11.54
CA SER A 165 -13.00 27.50 12.79
C SER A 165 -12.71 26.21 13.57
N GLY A 166 -12.19 25.18 12.90
CA GLY A 166 -11.95 23.85 13.46
C GLY A 166 -13.22 23.00 13.60
N GLU A 167 -14.37 23.46 13.09
CA GLU A 167 -15.62 22.69 13.14
C GLU A 167 -15.68 21.64 12.02
N VAL A 168 -16.16 20.45 12.38
CA VAL A 168 -16.42 19.35 11.45
C VAL A 168 -17.85 19.50 10.94
N LEU A 169 -18.01 19.92 9.68
CA LEU A 169 -19.33 19.98 9.05
C LEU A 169 -19.79 18.55 8.76
N THR A 170 -20.86 18.15 9.44
CA THR A 170 -21.50 16.83 9.28
C THR A 170 -22.32 16.77 7.99
#